data_AF-J9GKD9-F1
#
_entry.id   AF-J9GKD9-F1
#
_cell.length_a   1.000
_cell.length_b   1.000
_cell.length_c   1.000
_cell.angle_alpha   90.00
_cell.angle_beta   90.00
_cell.angle_gamma   90.00
#
_symmetry.space_group_name_H-M   'P 1'
#
loop_
_entity.id
_entity.type
_entity.pdbx_description
1 polymer ?
#
loop_
_entity_poly.entity_id
_entity_poly.type
_entity_poly.pdbx_seq_one_letter_code
_entity_poly.pdbx_strand_id
1 'polypeptide(L)'
;PKQTRASFEKTIDQILELQPDRIALYHYAHLPNHFKAQRRILPADLPDTLEKVHIMFDAIKRLTSNGYRYIGMDHFAKENDELSIAQQEGTLQRNFQGYSTMAECDMVALGVSGISKIGGAYACNPRELDDYYSAIREGRLATNRGYQLNADDLMRQYVIMKIMCNFELVKKDVEERFGIHFNDTFAYELAKMKPYAKHELVELYDDRLVVSAKGKIFVRAVAMHFDRYLRESTRAGGYSRIA
;
A
#
# COMPACT_ATOMS: atom_id res chain seq x y z
N PRO A 1 21.88 4.52 -4.42
CA PRO A 1 23.11 3.71 -4.62
C PRO A 1 24.09 4.01 -3.48
N LYS A 2 24.98 3.07 -3.15
CA LYS A 2 26.01 3.16 -2.11
C LYS A 2 25.49 3.37 -0.68
N GLN A 3 24.20 3.17 -0.47
CA GLN A 3 23.61 3.20 0.86
C GLN A 3 24.02 1.94 1.62
N THR A 4 24.50 2.15 2.84
CA THR A 4 24.76 1.14 3.87
C THR A 4 23.97 1.47 5.12
N ARG A 5 23.79 0.51 6.03
CA ARG A 5 23.17 0.73 7.35
C ARG A 5 23.74 1.95 8.07
N ALA A 6 25.07 2.04 8.16
CA ALA A 6 25.75 3.16 8.83
C ALA A 6 25.51 4.52 8.15
N SER A 7 25.48 4.57 6.82
CA SER A 7 25.19 5.82 6.10
C SER A 7 23.72 6.24 6.26
N PHE A 8 22.81 5.26 6.30
CA PHE A 8 21.39 5.49 6.42
C PHE A 8 21.00 5.90 7.84
N GLU A 9 21.64 5.29 8.84
CA GLU A 9 21.53 5.65 10.25
C GLU A 9 21.77 7.15 10.46
N LYS A 10 22.87 7.68 9.91
CA LYS A 10 23.18 9.13 9.93
C LYS A 10 22.12 9.98 9.24
N THR A 11 21.54 9.48 8.15
CA THR A 11 20.45 10.18 7.45
C THR A 11 19.20 10.25 8.32
N ILE A 12 18.86 9.16 9.02
CA ILE A 12 17.74 9.15 9.97
C ILE A 12 17.98 10.13 11.11
N ASP A 13 19.21 10.24 11.64
CA ASP A 13 19.53 11.24 12.67
C ASP A 13 19.23 12.66 12.20
N GLN A 14 19.68 13.02 10.99
CA GLN A 14 19.41 14.33 10.40
C GLN A 14 17.90 14.56 10.20
N ILE A 15 17.15 13.52 9.82
CA ILE A 15 15.69 13.62 9.70
C ILE A 15 15.05 13.85 11.07
N LEU A 16 15.53 13.20 12.12
CA LEU A 16 15.04 13.40 13.49
C LEU A 16 15.34 14.81 14.00
N GLU A 17 16.49 15.40 13.64
CA GLU A 17 16.81 16.80 13.92
C GLU A 17 15.85 17.76 13.20
N LEU A 18 15.44 17.45 11.97
CA LEU A 18 14.48 18.25 11.20
C LEU A 18 13.03 18.15 11.71
N GLN A 19 12.71 17.10 12.50
CA GLN A 19 11.39 16.88 13.11
C GLN A 19 10.17 17.00 12.17
N PRO A 20 10.17 16.39 10.96
CA PRO A 20 9.00 16.44 10.08
C PRO A 20 7.79 15.76 10.74
N ASP A 21 6.58 16.17 10.39
CA ASP A 21 5.37 15.53 10.95
C ASP A 21 5.14 14.12 10.39
N ARG A 22 5.55 13.89 9.14
CA ARG A 22 5.39 12.62 8.41
C ARG A 22 6.64 12.28 7.61
N ILE A 23 6.93 10.99 7.47
CA ILE A 23 8.04 10.46 6.70
C ILE A 23 7.53 9.36 5.77
N ALA A 24 7.85 9.46 4.49
CA ALA A 24 7.65 8.40 3.51
C ALA A 24 9.01 7.79 3.12
N LEU A 25 9.28 6.58 3.59
CA LEU A 25 10.53 5.84 3.46
C LEU A 25 10.42 4.74 2.39
N TYR A 26 10.49 5.13 1.12
CA TYR A 26 10.28 4.20 0.01
C TYR A 26 11.45 3.24 -0.21
N HIS A 27 11.11 2.00 -0.58
CA HIS A 27 12.06 1.09 -1.18
C HIS A 27 12.37 1.52 -2.61
N TYR A 28 13.65 1.66 -2.96
CA TYR A 28 14.04 1.99 -4.33
C TYR A 28 13.70 0.86 -5.31
N ALA A 29 12.73 1.11 -6.20
CA ALA A 29 12.35 0.19 -7.27
C ALA A 29 13.25 0.38 -8.50
N HIS A 30 14.09 -0.61 -8.77
CA HIS A 30 15.00 -0.59 -9.92
C HIS A 30 14.38 -1.29 -11.15
N LEU A 31 13.88 -0.49 -12.08
CA LEU A 31 13.22 -0.88 -13.32
C LEU A 31 13.80 -0.09 -14.52
N PRO A 32 15.09 -0.29 -14.88
CA PRO A 32 15.78 0.50 -15.91
C PRO A 32 15.23 0.32 -17.34
N ASN A 33 14.40 -0.70 -17.56
CA ASN A 33 13.66 -0.91 -18.79
C ASN A 33 12.47 0.05 -18.93
N HIS A 34 11.85 0.44 -17.81
CA HIS A 34 10.75 1.40 -17.77
C HIS A 34 11.26 2.83 -17.55
N PHE A 35 12.22 3.02 -16.65
CA PHE A 35 12.77 4.32 -16.29
C PHE A 35 14.21 4.44 -16.78
N LYS A 36 14.39 4.96 -18.01
CA LYS A 36 15.70 5.02 -18.69
C LYS A 36 16.79 5.71 -17.85
N ALA A 37 16.44 6.72 -17.04
CA ALA A 37 17.38 7.41 -16.17
C ALA A 37 18.08 6.47 -15.17
N GLN A 38 17.41 5.41 -14.72
CA GLN A 38 17.96 4.43 -13.78
C GLN A 38 19.11 3.60 -14.39
N ARG A 39 19.28 3.57 -15.72
CA ARG A 39 20.42 2.91 -16.39
C ARG A 39 21.77 3.52 -16.03
N ARG A 40 21.76 4.74 -15.49
CA ARG A 40 22.95 5.44 -14.99
C ARG A 40 23.40 4.95 -13.61
N ILE A 41 22.59 4.15 -12.93
CA ILE A 41 22.94 3.55 -11.64
C ILE A 41 23.56 2.19 -11.91
N LEU A 42 24.78 1.98 -11.41
CA LEU A 42 25.45 0.69 -11.48
C LEU A 42 24.72 -0.30 -10.55
N PRO A 43 24.26 -1.47 -11.04
CA PRO A 43 23.58 -2.45 -10.19
C PRO A 43 24.44 -2.92 -9.00
N ALA A 44 25.76 -3.01 -9.17
CA ALA A 44 26.70 -3.36 -8.11
C ALA A 44 26.78 -2.34 -6.97
N ASP A 45 26.37 -1.08 -7.21
CA ASP A 45 26.30 -0.05 -6.18
C ASP A 45 24.97 -0.09 -5.41
N LEU A 46 24.03 -0.97 -5.76
CA LEU A 46 22.80 -1.11 -5.00
C LEU A 46 23.06 -2.01 -3.79
N PRO A 47 22.54 -1.64 -2.60
CA PRO A 47 22.59 -2.55 -1.46
C PRO A 47 21.89 -3.86 -1.81
N ASP A 48 22.40 -4.96 -1.29
CA ASP A 48 21.76 -6.25 -1.46
C ASP A 48 20.44 -6.32 -0.67
N THR A 49 19.71 -7.43 -0.85
CA THR A 49 18.42 -7.64 -0.18
C THR A 49 18.52 -7.57 1.33
N LEU A 50 19.53 -8.21 1.92
CA LEU A 50 19.67 -8.32 3.37
C LEU A 50 19.98 -6.95 3.98
N GLU A 51 20.87 -6.19 3.36
CA GLU A 51 21.22 -4.83 3.76
C GLU A 51 20.00 -3.90 3.70
N LYS A 52 19.18 -3.99 2.65
CA LYS A 52 17.93 -3.22 2.54
C LYS A 52 16.91 -3.57 3.62
N VAL A 53 16.80 -4.85 3.96
CA VAL A 53 15.92 -5.32 5.04
C VAL A 53 16.40 -4.74 6.37
N HIS A 54 17.69 -4.84 6.68
CA HIS A 54 18.25 -4.28 7.90
C HIS A 54 18.07 -2.76 7.99
N ILE A 55 18.31 -2.02 6.89
CA ILE A 55 18.07 -0.58 6.82
C ILE A 55 16.62 -0.25 7.21
N MET A 56 15.64 -0.99 6.68
CA MET A 56 14.23 -0.77 7.00
C MET A 56 13.92 -1.06 8.48
N PHE A 57 14.42 -2.17 9.03
CA PHE A 57 14.21 -2.52 10.44
C PHE A 57 14.84 -1.50 11.40
N ASP A 58 16.07 -1.06 11.10
CA ASP A 58 16.77 -0.05 11.88
C ASP A 58 16.00 1.28 11.84
N ALA A 59 15.53 1.69 10.66
CA ALA A 59 14.73 2.90 10.50
C ALA A 59 13.40 2.82 11.27
N ILE A 60 12.68 1.69 11.19
CA ILE A 60 11.44 1.47 11.96
C ILE A 60 11.74 1.63 13.44
N LYS A 61 12.71 0.89 13.98
CA LYS A 61 13.05 0.91 15.41
C LYS A 61 13.44 2.32 15.87
N ARG A 62 14.24 3.02 15.07
CA ARG A 62 14.77 4.33 15.46
C ARG A 62 13.72 5.42 15.40
N LEU A 63 12.91 5.47 14.34
CA LEU A 63 11.82 6.42 14.23
C LEU A 63 10.77 6.18 15.32
N THR A 64 10.41 4.93 15.61
CA THR A 64 9.43 4.61 16.68
C THR A 64 9.94 4.94 18.08
N SER A 65 11.23 4.74 18.34
CA SER A 65 11.85 5.16 19.60
C SER A 65 11.91 6.70 19.76
N ASN A 66 11.65 7.46 18.69
CA ASN A 66 11.70 8.92 18.67
C ASN A 66 10.33 9.56 18.34
N GLY A 67 9.23 8.91 18.72
CA GLY A 67 7.89 9.51 18.70
C GLY A 67 7.16 9.46 17.34
N TYR A 68 7.61 8.61 16.42
CA TYR A 68 6.90 8.33 15.17
C TYR A 68 6.19 6.98 15.24
N ARG A 69 4.91 6.94 14.89
CA ARG A 69 4.18 5.71 14.61
C ARG A 69 4.58 5.18 13.24
N TYR A 70 4.82 3.86 13.15
CA TYR A 70 4.83 3.17 11.87
C TYR A 70 3.39 2.95 11.40
N ILE A 71 2.91 3.84 10.52
CA ILE A 71 1.55 3.79 9.95
C ILE A 71 1.40 2.55 9.08
N GLY A 72 2.44 2.16 8.35
CA GLY A 72 2.40 0.95 7.54
C GLY A 72 3.05 1.11 6.19
N MET A 73 3.41 -0.02 5.61
CA MET A 73 4.21 -0.10 4.38
C MET A 73 5.50 0.73 4.49
N ASP A 74 5.47 1.97 4.03
CA ASP A 74 6.60 2.87 3.90
C ASP A 74 6.35 4.23 4.60
N HIS A 75 5.27 4.35 5.39
CA HIS A 75 4.87 5.62 6.00
C HIS A 75 5.01 5.63 7.53
N PHE A 76 5.49 6.77 8.04
CA PHE A 76 5.57 7.11 9.45
C PHE A 76 4.93 8.47 9.67
N ALA A 77 4.33 8.67 10.84
CA ALA A 77 3.79 9.95 11.26
C ALA A 77 4.03 10.14 12.76
N LYS A 78 4.08 11.37 13.26
CA LYS A 78 4.13 11.60 14.72
C LYS A 78 2.94 10.93 15.41
N GLU A 79 3.12 10.51 16.65
CA GLU A 79 2.05 9.81 17.41
C GLU A 79 0.76 10.63 17.55
N ASN A 80 0.85 11.97 17.52
CA ASN A 80 -0.28 12.89 17.59
C ASN A 80 -0.82 13.35 16.23
N ASP A 81 -0.27 12.84 15.12
CA ASP A 81 -0.75 13.13 13.77
C ASP A 81 -2.13 12.49 13.54
N GLU A 82 -2.99 13.15 12.76
CA GLU A 82 -4.32 12.64 12.41
C GLU A 82 -4.32 11.23 11.80
N LEU A 83 -3.26 10.82 11.08
CA LEU A 83 -3.15 9.46 10.53
C LEU A 83 -2.88 8.44 11.63
N SER A 84 -2.07 8.81 12.63
CA SER A 84 -1.79 7.95 13.78
C SER A 84 -3.05 7.73 14.61
N ILE A 85 -3.81 8.80 14.86
CA ILE A 85 -5.08 8.76 15.58
C ILE A 85 -6.10 7.93 14.80
N ALA A 86 -6.30 8.21 13.51
CA ALA A 86 -7.24 7.47 12.68
C ALA A 86 -6.91 5.97 12.60
N GLN A 87 -5.62 5.60 12.63
CA GLN A 87 -5.23 4.19 12.68
C GLN A 87 -5.61 3.53 14.00
N GLN A 88 -5.38 4.21 15.13
CA GLN A 88 -5.77 3.70 16.45
C GLN A 88 -7.28 3.51 16.57
N GLU A 89 -8.05 4.40 15.94
CA GLU A 89 -9.51 4.35 15.90
C GLU A 89 -10.06 3.39 14.83
N GLY A 90 -9.21 2.78 14.01
CA GLY A 90 -9.62 1.86 12.93
C GLY A 90 -10.31 2.55 11.73
N THR A 91 -10.18 3.88 11.64
CA THR A 91 -10.80 4.74 10.63
C THR A 91 -9.84 5.13 9.50
N LEU A 92 -8.54 4.79 9.61
CA LEU A 92 -7.54 5.08 8.59
C LEU A 92 -7.93 4.47 7.23
N GLN A 93 -7.79 5.27 6.18
CA GLN A 93 -8.05 4.88 4.80
C GLN A 93 -6.84 5.11 3.91
N ARG A 94 -6.93 4.60 2.69
CA ARG A 94 -5.90 4.78 1.67
C ARG A 94 -6.52 5.06 0.30
N ASN A 95 -5.90 5.97 -0.44
CA ASN A 95 -6.24 6.28 -1.82
C ASN A 95 -4.97 6.28 -2.70
N PHE A 96 -5.04 6.81 -3.94
CA PHE A 96 -3.90 6.83 -4.85
C PHE A 96 -2.72 7.68 -4.36
N GLN A 97 -2.97 8.72 -3.57
CA GLN A 97 -1.94 9.61 -3.02
C GLN A 97 -1.27 9.05 -1.76
N GLY A 98 -1.96 8.17 -1.02
CA GLY A 98 -1.43 7.60 0.22
C GLY A 98 -2.52 7.39 1.26
N TYR A 99 -2.10 7.37 2.53
CA TYR A 99 -3.00 7.28 3.67
C TYR A 99 -3.76 8.59 3.88
N SER A 100 -5.01 8.50 4.34
CA SER A 100 -5.90 9.64 4.56
C SER A 100 -6.92 9.36 5.66
N THR A 101 -7.37 10.42 6.33
CA THR A 101 -8.46 10.42 7.31
C THR A 101 -9.84 10.59 6.66
N MET A 102 -9.90 10.99 5.39
CA MET A 102 -11.17 11.18 4.68
C MET A 102 -11.61 9.90 3.98
N ALA A 103 -12.57 9.21 4.60
CA ALA A 103 -13.15 7.99 4.06
C ALA A 103 -14.18 8.27 2.96
N GLU A 104 -14.22 7.38 1.97
CA GLU A 104 -15.32 7.27 0.99
C GLU A 104 -15.63 8.52 0.15
N CYS A 105 -14.71 9.48 0.08
CA CYS A 105 -14.86 10.61 -0.84
C CYS A 105 -14.61 10.20 -2.29
N ASP A 106 -15.47 10.69 -3.18
CA ASP A 106 -15.16 10.70 -4.60
C ASP A 106 -13.95 11.59 -4.86
N MET A 107 -13.04 11.09 -5.68
CA MET A 107 -11.81 11.75 -6.07
C MET A 107 -11.83 11.99 -7.57
N VAL A 108 -11.76 13.27 -7.94
CA VAL A 108 -11.64 13.70 -9.33
C VAL A 108 -10.21 14.18 -9.56
N ALA A 109 -9.46 13.46 -10.39
CA ALA A 109 -8.11 13.86 -10.77
C ALA A 109 -8.12 14.74 -12.01
N LEU A 110 -7.34 15.82 -11.96
CA LEU A 110 -7.09 16.72 -13.08
C LEU A 110 -5.66 16.52 -13.60
N GLY A 111 -5.45 16.83 -14.88
CA GLY A 111 -4.13 16.74 -15.51
C GLY A 111 -3.81 15.38 -16.14
N VAL A 112 -2.68 15.37 -16.85
CA VAL A 112 -2.12 14.18 -17.48
C VAL A 112 -1.88 13.09 -16.43
N SER A 113 -2.14 11.84 -16.80
CA SER A 113 -2.03 10.63 -15.97
C SER A 113 -2.91 10.56 -14.71
N GLY A 114 -3.76 11.58 -14.47
CA GLY A 114 -4.65 11.62 -13.33
C GLY A 114 -5.57 10.41 -13.26
N ILE A 115 -5.77 9.89 -12.03
CA ILE A 115 -6.66 8.77 -11.75
C ILE A 115 -7.75 9.21 -10.77
N SER A 116 -8.99 9.17 -11.23
CA SER A 116 -10.19 9.43 -10.44
C SER A 116 -10.73 8.12 -9.86
N LYS A 117 -11.34 8.21 -8.67
CA LYS A 117 -12.17 7.17 -8.06
C LYS A 117 -13.53 7.79 -7.74
N ILE A 118 -14.58 7.37 -8.42
CA ILE A 118 -15.94 7.90 -8.21
C ILE A 118 -16.88 6.72 -8.00
N GLY A 119 -17.49 6.62 -6.83
CA GLY A 119 -18.25 5.45 -6.40
C GLY A 119 -17.46 4.16 -6.59
N GLY A 120 -18.05 3.22 -7.33
CA GLY A 120 -17.41 1.95 -7.71
C GLY A 120 -16.56 2.00 -8.97
N ALA A 121 -16.18 3.16 -9.49
CA ALA A 121 -15.45 3.29 -10.74
C ALA A 121 -14.07 3.92 -10.57
N TYR A 122 -13.09 3.42 -11.32
CA TYR A 122 -11.82 4.08 -11.56
C TYR A 122 -11.81 4.65 -12.98
N ALA A 123 -11.28 5.86 -13.14
CA ALA A 123 -11.16 6.53 -14.44
C ALA A 123 -9.80 7.21 -14.57
N CYS A 124 -9.15 7.07 -15.72
CA CYS A 124 -7.81 7.58 -15.96
C CYS A 124 -7.78 8.54 -17.14
N ASN A 125 -6.98 9.60 -17.01
CA ASN A 125 -6.56 10.45 -18.11
C ASN A 125 -5.34 9.84 -18.85
N PRO A 126 -5.09 10.23 -20.12
CA PRO A 126 -3.92 9.83 -20.89
C PRO A 126 -2.63 10.08 -20.15
N ARG A 127 -1.64 9.21 -20.38
CA ARG A 127 -0.29 9.36 -19.83
C ARG A 127 0.56 10.34 -20.63
N GLU A 128 0.25 10.50 -21.91
CA GLU A 128 0.96 11.42 -22.81
C GLU A 128 0.30 12.79 -22.80
N LEU A 129 1.13 13.84 -22.82
CA LEU A 129 0.67 15.23 -22.77
C LEU A 129 -0.15 15.62 -24.01
N ASP A 130 0.26 15.15 -25.20
CA ASP A 130 -0.39 15.52 -26.46
C ASP A 130 -1.84 15.02 -26.51
N ASP A 131 -2.09 13.77 -26.09
CA ASP A 131 -3.42 13.18 -26.00
C ASP A 131 -4.31 13.95 -25.01
N TYR A 132 -3.75 14.30 -23.84
CA TYR A 132 -4.46 15.10 -22.84
C TYR A 132 -4.83 16.48 -23.39
N TYR A 133 -3.89 17.18 -24.02
CA TYR A 133 -4.15 18.52 -24.57
C TYR A 133 -5.12 18.50 -25.74
N SER A 134 -5.09 17.48 -26.61
CA SER A 134 -6.06 17.36 -27.70
C SER A 134 -7.48 17.28 -27.16
N ALA A 135 -7.71 16.41 -26.17
CA ALA A 135 -9.04 16.24 -25.57
C ALA A 135 -9.57 17.55 -24.96
N ILE A 136 -8.72 18.29 -24.22
CA ILE A 136 -9.10 19.56 -23.60
C ILE A 136 -9.37 20.65 -24.65
N ARG A 137 -8.56 20.74 -25.71
CA ARG A 137 -8.76 21.73 -26.80
C ARG A 137 -10.04 21.47 -27.59
N GLU A 138 -10.47 20.22 -27.68
CA GLU A 138 -11.76 19.83 -28.28
C GLU A 138 -12.97 20.06 -27.35
N GLY A 139 -12.76 20.58 -26.13
CA GLY A 139 -13.82 20.82 -25.16
C GLY A 139 -14.41 19.54 -24.54
N ARG A 140 -13.66 18.43 -24.56
CA ARG A 140 -14.09 17.14 -23.99
C ARG A 140 -13.31 16.81 -22.72
N LEU A 141 -13.89 15.95 -21.86
CA LEU A 141 -13.14 15.38 -20.75
C LEU A 141 -11.98 14.52 -21.26
N ALA A 142 -10.84 14.59 -20.59
CA ALA A 142 -9.64 13.88 -20.99
C ALA A 142 -9.66 12.38 -20.63
N THR A 143 -10.66 11.87 -19.92
CA THR A 143 -10.71 10.45 -19.52
C THR A 143 -10.66 9.53 -20.73
N ASN A 144 -9.68 8.61 -20.77
CA ASN A 144 -9.47 7.70 -21.91
C ASN A 144 -9.69 6.21 -21.57
N ARG A 145 -9.71 5.85 -20.28
CA ARG A 145 -9.95 4.49 -19.82
C ARG A 145 -10.60 4.52 -18.44
N GLY A 146 -11.45 3.54 -18.17
CA GLY A 146 -11.99 3.30 -16.84
C GLY A 146 -12.11 1.83 -16.50
N TYR A 147 -12.52 1.56 -15.26
CA TYR A 147 -12.85 0.24 -14.75
C TYR A 147 -13.99 0.34 -13.74
N GLN A 148 -15.11 -0.31 -14.01
CA GLN A 148 -16.24 -0.42 -13.09
C GLN A 148 -16.05 -1.66 -12.23
N LEU A 149 -15.99 -1.46 -10.92
CA LEU A 149 -15.91 -2.54 -9.94
C LEU A 149 -17.26 -3.25 -9.87
N ASN A 150 -17.21 -4.58 -9.91
CA ASN A 150 -18.36 -5.41 -9.57
C ASN A 150 -18.49 -5.60 -8.05
N ALA A 151 -19.51 -6.33 -7.61
CA ALA A 151 -19.77 -6.56 -6.19
C ALA A 151 -18.61 -7.29 -5.45
N ASP A 152 -17.99 -8.29 -6.09
CA ASP A 152 -16.83 -9.01 -5.54
C ASP A 152 -15.61 -8.10 -5.43
N ASP A 153 -15.37 -7.24 -6.44
CA ASP A 153 -14.26 -6.28 -6.43
C ASP A 153 -14.40 -5.26 -5.28
N LEU A 154 -15.63 -4.76 -5.04
CA LEU A 154 -15.92 -3.83 -3.93
C LEU A 154 -15.69 -4.49 -2.57
N MET A 155 -16.16 -5.73 -2.41
CA MET A 155 -15.97 -6.53 -1.20
C MET A 155 -14.49 -6.79 -0.92
N ARG A 156 -13.75 -7.27 -1.93
CA ARG A 156 -12.32 -7.54 -1.80
C ARG A 156 -11.52 -6.28 -1.55
N GLN A 157 -11.88 -5.17 -2.22
CA GLN A 157 -11.28 -3.86 -1.94
C GLN A 157 -11.44 -3.48 -0.47
N TYR A 158 -12.65 -3.60 0.09
CA TYR A 158 -12.88 -3.29 1.50
C TYR A 158 -12.00 -4.13 2.43
N VAL A 159 -11.95 -5.45 2.21
CA VAL A 159 -11.11 -6.37 2.98
C VAL A 159 -9.62 -6.01 2.89
N ILE A 160 -9.10 -5.81 1.67
CA ILE A 160 -7.70 -5.44 1.42
C ILE A 160 -7.38 -4.11 2.11
N MET A 161 -8.26 -3.10 2.00
CA MET A 161 -8.03 -1.80 2.62
C MET A 161 -8.03 -1.87 4.13
N LYS A 162 -8.94 -2.64 4.76
CA LYS A 162 -8.94 -2.85 6.21
C LYS A 162 -7.64 -3.49 6.70
N ILE A 163 -7.17 -4.54 6.02
CA ILE A 163 -5.89 -5.19 6.33
C ILE A 163 -4.70 -4.22 6.16
N MET A 164 -4.66 -3.46 5.06
CA MET A 164 -3.53 -2.58 4.73
C MET A 164 -3.46 -1.30 5.58
N CYS A 165 -4.59 -0.81 6.10
CA CYS A 165 -4.64 0.44 6.86
C CYS A 165 -4.70 0.20 8.36
N ASN A 166 -5.51 -0.76 8.81
CA ASN A 166 -5.80 -0.92 10.23
C ASN A 166 -5.14 -2.17 10.83
N PHE A 167 -4.54 -3.03 10.00
CA PHE A 167 -3.92 -4.29 10.42
C PHE A 167 -4.87 -5.25 11.14
N GLU A 168 -6.17 -4.98 11.06
CA GLU A 168 -7.23 -5.77 11.65
C GLU A 168 -8.44 -5.76 10.73
N LEU A 169 -9.10 -6.91 10.65
CA LEU A 169 -10.32 -7.13 9.88
C LEU A 169 -11.31 -7.88 10.78
N VAL A 170 -12.35 -7.18 11.22
CA VAL A 170 -13.50 -7.78 11.88
C VAL A 170 -14.38 -8.42 10.81
N LYS A 171 -14.64 -9.73 10.91
CA LYS A 171 -15.37 -10.47 9.88
C LYS A 171 -16.82 -10.01 9.80
N LYS A 172 -17.45 -9.77 10.95
CA LYS A 172 -18.83 -9.33 11.06
C LYS A 172 -19.10 -8.03 10.29
N ASP A 173 -18.17 -7.07 10.30
CA ASP A 173 -18.29 -5.82 9.53
C ASP A 173 -18.41 -6.09 8.02
N VAL A 174 -17.69 -7.11 7.52
CA VAL A 174 -17.75 -7.52 6.10
C VAL A 174 -19.06 -8.24 5.82
N GLU A 175 -19.47 -9.14 6.71
CA GLU A 175 -20.72 -9.90 6.60
C GLU A 175 -21.94 -8.97 6.56
N GLU A 176 -22.02 -8.01 7.47
CA GLU A 176 -23.11 -7.02 7.53
C GLU A 176 -23.11 -6.10 6.31
N ARG A 177 -21.93 -5.67 5.85
CA ARG A 177 -21.81 -4.74 4.72
C ARG A 177 -22.15 -5.38 3.37
N PHE A 178 -21.82 -6.66 3.18
CA PHE A 178 -21.94 -7.33 1.88
C PHE A 178 -22.97 -8.46 1.85
N GLY A 179 -23.59 -8.80 2.98
CA GLY A 179 -24.62 -9.84 3.07
C GLY A 179 -24.08 -11.25 2.81
N ILE A 180 -22.90 -11.55 3.33
CA ILE A 180 -22.21 -12.83 3.13
C ILE A 180 -21.91 -13.54 4.46
N HIS A 181 -21.52 -14.82 4.39
CA HIS A 181 -20.80 -15.48 5.48
C HIS A 181 -19.30 -15.49 5.15
N PHE A 182 -18.48 -14.88 6.02
CA PHE A 182 -17.09 -14.54 5.70
C PHE A 182 -16.23 -15.78 5.50
N ASN A 183 -16.34 -16.75 6.42
CA ASN A 183 -15.50 -17.94 6.40
C ASN A 183 -15.78 -18.83 5.18
N ASP A 184 -17.02 -18.85 4.67
CA ASP A 184 -17.37 -19.61 3.46
C ASP A 184 -16.87 -18.88 2.21
N THR A 185 -17.12 -17.56 2.15
CA THR A 185 -16.76 -16.73 0.98
C THR A 185 -15.26 -16.66 0.77
N PHE A 186 -14.49 -16.56 1.86
CA PHE A 186 -13.03 -16.45 1.84
C PHE A 186 -12.32 -17.74 2.29
N ALA A 187 -12.99 -18.91 2.19
CA ALA A 187 -12.44 -20.19 2.64
C ALA A 187 -11.08 -20.50 1.98
N TYR A 188 -10.94 -20.18 0.69
CA TYR A 188 -9.69 -20.37 -0.05
C TYR A 188 -8.57 -19.49 0.51
N GLU A 189 -8.85 -18.21 0.70
CA GLU A 189 -7.91 -17.21 1.20
C GLU A 189 -7.48 -17.54 2.64
N LEU A 190 -8.42 -17.90 3.50
CA LEU A 190 -8.15 -18.33 4.88
C LEU A 190 -7.28 -19.60 4.93
N ALA A 191 -7.50 -20.56 4.02
CA ALA A 191 -6.64 -21.74 3.92
C ALA A 191 -5.20 -21.35 3.53
N LYS A 192 -5.04 -20.38 2.63
CA LYS A 192 -3.72 -19.84 2.22
C LYS A 192 -3.06 -18.97 3.28
N MET A 193 -3.82 -18.46 4.26
CA MET A 193 -3.28 -17.74 5.44
C MET A 193 -2.66 -18.64 6.50
N LYS A 194 -2.95 -19.95 6.53
CA LYS A 194 -2.43 -20.86 7.57
C LYS A 194 -0.88 -20.85 7.70
N PRO A 195 -0.08 -20.84 6.61
CA PRO A 195 1.38 -20.69 6.73
C PRO A 195 1.80 -19.36 7.34
N TYR A 196 1.09 -18.26 7.05
CA TYR A 196 1.38 -16.95 7.63
C TYR A 196 1.10 -16.94 9.13
N ALA A 197 0.03 -17.62 9.56
CA ALA A 197 -0.27 -17.83 10.97
C ALA A 197 0.82 -18.66 11.67
N LYS A 198 1.28 -19.74 11.04
CA LYS A 198 2.39 -20.56 11.54
C LYS A 198 3.69 -19.77 11.72
N HIS A 199 3.91 -18.74 10.89
CA HIS A 199 5.08 -17.85 10.98
C HIS A 199 4.84 -16.58 11.81
N GLU A 200 3.71 -16.51 12.52
CA GLU A 200 3.30 -15.41 13.39
C GLU A 200 3.22 -14.07 12.64
N LEU A 201 2.83 -14.11 11.36
CA LEU A 201 2.59 -12.91 10.55
C LEU A 201 1.14 -12.45 10.66
N VAL A 202 0.22 -13.38 10.90
CA VAL A 202 -1.20 -13.09 11.11
C VAL A 202 -1.72 -13.97 12.23
N GLU A 203 -2.75 -13.49 12.91
CA GLU A 203 -3.51 -14.22 13.91
C GLU A 203 -4.94 -14.36 13.39
N LEU A 204 -5.39 -15.60 13.29
CA LEU A 204 -6.73 -15.93 12.80
C LEU A 204 -7.60 -16.30 14.00
N TYR A 205 -8.60 -15.47 14.26
CA TYR A 205 -9.62 -15.70 15.26
C TYR A 205 -10.94 -16.10 14.57
N ASP A 206 -11.92 -16.53 15.36
CA ASP A 206 -13.24 -16.88 14.84
C ASP A 206 -13.96 -15.65 14.30
N ASP A 207 -13.82 -14.51 14.96
CA ASP A 207 -14.50 -13.23 14.68
C ASP A 207 -13.65 -12.22 13.89
N ARG A 208 -12.32 -12.36 13.86
CA ARG A 208 -11.41 -11.39 13.23
C ARG A 208 -10.13 -12.00 12.66
N LEU A 209 -9.46 -11.22 11.81
CA LEU A 209 -8.08 -11.45 11.36
C LEU A 209 -7.23 -10.28 11.81
N VAL A 210 -6.12 -10.55 12.48
CA VAL A 210 -5.18 -9.51 12.96
C VAL A 210 -3.82 -9.74 12.30
N VAL A 211 -3.21 -8.69 11.76
CA VAL A 211 -1.83 -8.71 11.27
C VAL A 211 -0.92 -8.39 12.45
N SER A 212 -0.05 -9.34 12.82
CA SER A 212 0.85 -9.18 13.96
C SER A 212 1.85 -8.04 13.72
N ALA A 213 2.53 -7.57 14.77
CA ALA A 213 3.59 -6.56 14.64
C ALA A 213 4.65 -6.93 13.59
N LYS A 214 5.02 -8.22 13.51
CA LYS A 214 5.94 -8.77 12.50
C LYS A 214 5.30 -8.78 11.11
N GLY A 215 4.02 -9.12 11.02
CA GLY A 215 3.24 -9.14 9.79
C GLY A 215 3.07 -7.78 9.13
N LYS A 216 3.05 -6.68 9.89
CA LYS A 216 2.86 -5.32 9.35
C LYS A 216 3.86 -4.95 8.26
N ILE A 217 5.10 -5.44 8.39
CA ILE A 217 6.18 -5.24 7.40
C ILE A 217 5.85 -5.95 6.08
N PHE A 218 5.16 -7.08 6.16
CA PHE A 218 4.74 -7.91 5.03
C PHE A 218 3.25 -7.77 4.71
N VAL A 219 2.61 -6.66 5.12
CA VAL A 219 1.15 -6.50 4.99
C VAL A 219 0.68 -6.63 3.54
N ARG A 220 1.49 -6.22 2.56
CA ARG A 220 1.20 -6.43 1.13
C ARG A 220 1.08 -7.92 0.79
N ALA A 221 1.99 -8.76 1.31
CA ALA A 221 1.94 -10.20 1.09
C ALA A 221 0.69 -10.84 1.72
N VAL A 222 0.24 -10.34 2.87
CA VAL A 222 -1.02 -10.77 3.50
C VAL A 222 -2.21 -10.36 2.63
N ALA A 223 -2.30 -9.08 2.27
CA ALA A 223 -3.44 -8.53 1.52
C ALA A 223 -3.57 -9.12 0.11
N MET A 224 -2.45 -9.48 -0.54
CA MET A 224 -2.43 -10.10 -1.87
C MET A 224 -3.22 -11.40 -1.98
N HIS A 225 -3.43 -12.15 -0.90
CA HIS A 225 -4.26 -13.37 -0.97
C HIS A 225 -5.72 -13.08 -1.22
N PHE A 226 -6.20 -11.88 -0.85
CA PHE A 226 -7.57 -11.44 -1.11
C PHE A 226 -7.74 -10.84 -2.51
N ASP A 227 -6.65 -10.68 -3.28
CA ASP A 227 -6.70 -10.24 -4.68
C ASP A 227 -7.02 -11.42 -5.61
N ARG A 228 -8.25 -11.43 -6.12
CA ARG A 228 -8.74 -12.44 -7.06
C ARG A 228 -8.01 -12.41 -8.40
N TYR A 229 -7.67 -11.22 -8.90
CA TYR A 229 -7.01 -11.06 -10.21
C TYR A 229 -5.58 -11.59 -10.16
N LEU A 230 -4.90 -11.45 -9.04
CA LEU A 230 -3.58 -12.04 -8.87
C LEU A 230 -3.65 -13.58 -8.92
N ARG A 231 -4.65 -14.18 -8.27
CA ARG A 231 -4.88 -15.63 -8.28
C ARG A 231 -5.20 -16.15 -9.67
N GLU A 232 -6.02 -15.43 -10.42
CA GLU A 232 -6.49 -15.82 -11.75
C GLU A 232 -5.54 -15.39 -12.88
N SER A 233 -4.56 -14.55 -12.57
CA SER A 233 -3.60 -14.05 -13.54
C SER A 233 -2.68 -15.17 -14.04
N THR A 234 -2.75 -15.42 -15.35
CA THR A 234 -1.77 -16.20 -16.11
C THR A 234 -0.55 -15.39 -16.55
N ARG A 235 -0.48 -14.09 -16.20
CA ARG A 235 0.63 -13.21 -16.61
C ARG A 235 1.92 -13.60 -15.90
N ALA A 236 2.90 -14.07 -16.68
CA ALA A 236 4.30 -14.26 -16.31
C ALA A 236 5.08 -12.93 -16.09
N GLY A 237 4.38 -11.83 -15.76
CA GLY A 237 4.98 -10.52 -15.54
C GLY A 237 5.33 -10.33 -14.07
N GLY A 238 6.63 -10.29 -13.76
CA GLY A 238 7.11 -10.15 -12.39
C GLY A 238 6.64 -8.85 -11.75
N TYR A 239 5.84 -8.97 -10.69
CA TYR A 239 5.57 -7.87 -9.77
C TYR A 239 6.86 -7.43 -9.09
N SER A 240 6.85 -6.23 -8.46
CA SER A 240 7.94 -5.86 -7.55
C SER A 240 7.98 -6.90 -6.44
N ARG A 241 8.94 -7.82 -6.53
CA ARG A 241 9.13 -8.87 -5.52
C ARG A 241 9.50 -8.16 -4.22
N ILE A 242 8.76 -8.47 -3.15
CA ILE A 242 9.29 -8.26 -1.81
C ILE A 242 10.51 -9.17 -1.75
N ALA A 243 11.65 -8.55 -1.53
CA ALA A 243 12.95 -9.18 -1.64
C ALA A 243 13.07 -10.38 -0.69
#